data_AF-A0A497P1A6-F1
#
_entry.id   AF-A0A497P1A6-F1
#
_cell.length_a   1.000
_cell.length_b   1.000
_cell.length_c   1.000
_cell.angle_alpha   90.00
_cell.angle_beta   90.00
_cell.angle_gamma   90.00
#
_symmetry.space_group_name_H-M   'P 1'
#
loop_
_entity.id
_entity.type
_entity.pdbx_description
1 polymer ?
#
loop_
_entity_poly.entity_id
_entity_poly.type
_entity_poly.pdbx_seq_one_letter_code
_entity_poly.pdbx_strand_id
1 'polypeptide(L)' 'NLLSRLKPEFKKGLEDNKLRYPDMTNDIEFLLTQLFYYDDLTVRQVLNIFVFSDMEYLDRKSFDWRYGEDVFEVENNVA' A
#
# COMPACT_ATOMS: atom_id res chain seq x y z
N ASN A 1 8.65 8.71 -1.21
CA ASN A 1 8.56 7.41 -0.50
C ASN A 1 7.33 6.67 -1.00
N LEU A 2 7.08 5.45 -0.54
CA LEU A 2 5.92 4.69 -0.99
C LEU A 2 4.60 5.30 -0.53
N LEU A 3 4.54 5.95 0.65
CA LEU A 3 3.30 6.58 1.13
C LEU A 3 2.81 7.68 0.19
N SER A 4 3.72 8.53 -0.32
CA SER A 4 3.34 9.58 -1.27
C SER A 4 2.76 9.00 -2.56
N ARG A 5 3.30 7.85 -3.00
CA ARG A 5 2.90 7.13 -4.22
C ARG A 5 1.73 6.16 -4.02
N LEU A 6 1.29 5.91 -2.79
CA LEU A 6 0.15 5.03 -2.54
C LEU A 6 -1.09 5.59 -3.23
N LYS A 7 -1.80 4.74 -3.97
CA LYS A 7 -2.97 5.17 -4.73
C LYS A 7 -4.10 5.69 -3.83
N PRO A 8 -4.95 6.61 -4.32
CA PRO A 8 -5.95 7.29 -3.49
C PRO A 8 -6.94 6.34 -2.80
N GLU A 9 -7.35 5.27 -3.46
CA GLU A 9 -8.27 4.28 -2.92
C GLU A 9 -7.71 3.56 -1.69
N PHE A 10 -6.42 3.20 -1.72
CA PHE A 10 -5.74 2.59 -0.58
C PHE A 10 -5.59 3.59 0.58
N LYS A 11 -5.22 4.84 0.29
CA LYS A 11 -5.14 5.91 1.30
C LYS A 11 -6.48 6.11 2.00
N LYS A 12 -7.57 6.17 1.22
CA LYS A 12 -8.92 6.30 1.76
C LYS A 12 -9.30 5.10 2.62
N GLY A 13 -9.03 3.88 2.15
CA GLY A 13 -9.33 2.67 2.90
C GLY A 13 -8.59 2.59 4.25
N LEU A 14 -7.32 3.02 4.30
CA LEU A 14 -6.56 3.13 5.54
C LEU A 14 -7.18 4.17 6.48
N GLU A 15 -7.52 5.35 5.97
CA GLU A 15 -8.16 6.42 6.76
C GLU A 15 -9.52 5.97 7.33
N ASP A 16 -10.38 5.37 6.50
CA ASP A 16 -11.69 4.87 6.91
C ASP A 16 -11.57 3.79 8.00
N ASN A 17 -10.50 2.99 7.97
CA ASN A 17 -10.24 1.93 8.96
C ASN A 17 -9.40 2.35 10.18
N LYS A 18 -8.89 3.59 10.25
CA LYS A 18 -8.15 4.09 11.43
C LYS A 18 -8.94 4.00 12.72
N LEU A 19 -10.27 4.18 12.67
CA LEU A 19 -11.12 4.06 13.85
C LEU A 19 -11.18 2.64 14.40
N ARG A 20 -11.03 1.63 13.54
CA ARG A 20 -11.12 0.21 13.91
C ARG A 20 -9.75 -0.38 14.24
N TYR A 21 -8.72 0.03 13.52
CA TYR A 21 -7.38 -0.56 13.60
C TYR A 21 -6.27 0.51 13.61
N PRO A 22 -6.30 1.47 14.56
CA PRO A 22 -5.42 2.64 14.53
C PRO A 22 -3.94 2.27 14.49
N ASP A 23 -3.51 1.30 15.31
CA ASP A 23 -2.12 0.87 15.38
C ASP A 23 -1.64 0.30 14.04
N MET A 24 -2.42 -0.61 13.43
CA MET A 24 -2.05 -1.25 12.18
C MET A 24 -2.03 -0.27 11.00
N THR A 25 -3.00 0.63 10.92
CA THR A 25 -3.02 1.66 9.87
C THR A 25 -1.86 2.64 10.02
N ASN A 26 -1.52 3.04 11.26
CA ASN A 26 -0.40 3.93 11.53
C ASN A 26 0.94 3.26 11.23
N ASP A 27 1.11 1.99 11.59
CA ASP A 27 2.32 1.21 11.31
C ASP A 27 2.53 1.03 9.81
N ILE A 28 1.46 0.80 9.03
CA ILE A 28 1.53 0.74 7.56
C ILE A 28 1.95 2.10 7.01
N GLU A 29 1.29 3.19 7.40
CA GLU A 29 1.64 4.53 6.93
C GLU A 29 3.10 4.86 7.27
N PHE A 30 3.53 4.60 8.51
CA PHE A 30 4.90 4.80 8.95
C PHE A 30 5.89 3.98 8.12
N LEU A 31 5.68 2.67 7.94
CA LEU A 31 6.50 1.82 7.08
C LEU A 31 6.64 2.40 5.67
N LEU A 32 5.53 2.81 5.06
CA LEU A 32 5.51 3.37 3.71
C LEU A 32 6.22 4.73 3.62
N THR A 33 6.38 5.46 4.73
CA THR A 33 7.23 6.66 4.77
C THR A 33 8.73 6.36 4.69
N GLN A 34 9.15 5.17 5.16
CA GLN A 34 10.56 4.77 5.28
C GLN A 34 11.11 4.15 4.00
N LEU A 35 10.25 3.61 3.14
CA LEU A 35 10.65 2.87 1.94
C LEU A 35 10.41 3.67 0.66
N PHE A 36 11.25 3.43 -0.34
CA PHE A 36 11.14 4.04 -1.67
C PHE A 36 10.77 3.03 -2.74
N TYR A 37 11.23 1.79 -2.62
CA TYR A 37 11.02 0.73 -3.60
C TYR A 37 10.02 -0.31 -3.12
N TYR A 38 9.17 -0.78 -4.03
CA TYR A 38 8.12 -1.75 -3.72
C TYR A 38 8.71 -3.13 -3.37
N ASP A 39 9.81 -3.53 -3.99
CA ASP A 39 10.49 -4.80 -3.76
C ASP A 39 11.21 -4.89 -2.41
N ASP A 40 11.33 -3.79 -1.67
CA ASP A 40 11.73 -3.79 -0.26
C ASP A 40 10.61 -4.29 0.67
N LEU A 41 9.35 -4.30 0.21
CA LEU A 41 8.23 -4.81 1.00
C LEU A 41 8.22 -6.33 0.99
N THR A 42 8.11 -6.92 2.18
CA THR A 42 7.77 -8.34 2.31
C THR A 42 6.35 -8.60 1.80
N VAL A 43 6.09 -9.83 1.35
CA VAL A 43 4.75 -10.28 0.94
C VAL A 43 3.71 -9.98 2.03
N ARG A 44 4.05 -10.17 3.31
CA ARG A 44 3.16 -9.87 4.43
C ARG A 44 2.81 -8.38 4.51
N GLN A 45 3.78 -7.49 4.33
CA GLN A 45 3.53 -6.04 4.36
C GLN A 45 2.63 -5.62 3.20
N VAL A 46 2.85 -6.18 2.00
CA VAL A 46 1.94 -5.97 0.86
C VAL A 46 0.53 -6.42 1.19
N LEU A 47 0.35 -7.65 1.71
CA LEU A 47 -0.96 -8.17 2.09
C LEU A 47 -1.65 -7.31 3.16
N ASN A 48 -0.89 -6.79 4.14
CA ASN A 48 -1.45 -5.91 5.16
C ASN A 48 -1.98 -4.61 4.56
N ILE A 49 -1.33 -4.05 3.54
CA ILE A 49 -1.86 -2.87 2.82
C ILE A 49 -3.24 -3.18 2.27
N PHE A 50 -3.46 -4.32 1.60
CA PHE A 50 -4.77 -4.71 1.09
C PHE A 50 -5.79 -4.93 2.21
N VAL A 51 -5.44 -5.71 3.23
CA VAL A 51 -6.37 -6.06 4.33
C VAL A 51 -6.84 -4.81 5.09
N PHE A 52 -5.92 -3.91 5.45
CA PHE A 52 -6.27 -2.75 6.27
C PHE A 52 -6.76 -1.54 5.45
N SER A 53 -6.73 -1.62 4.12
CA SER A 53 -7.41 -0.68 3.23
C SER A 53 -8.72 -1.21 2.65
N ASP A 54 -9.20 -2.38 3.10
CA ASP A 54 -10.38 -3.07 2.55
C ASP A 54 -10.34 -3.28 1.02
N MET A 55 -9.15 -3.59 0.48
CA MET A 55 -8.94 -3.88 -0.94
C MET A 55 -8.84 -5.39 -1.20
N GLU A 56 -9.35 -5.83 -2.35
CA GLU A 56 -9.28 -7.24 -2.77
C GLU A 56 -7.90 -7.59 -3.34
N TYR A 57 -7.37 -8.76 -2.97
CA TYR A 57 -6.03 -9.22 -3.40
C TYR A 57 -5.99 -10.66 -3.97
N LEU A 58 -7.10 -11.40 -3.93
CA LEU A 58 -7.10 -12.85 -4.19
C LEU A 58 -6.74 -13.22 -5.63
N ASP A 59 -6.97 -12.34 -6.61
CA ASP A 59 -6.69 -12.57 -8.04
C ASP A 59 -5.69 -11.56 -8.61
N ARG A 60 -4.74 -11.11 -7.79
CA ARG A 60 -3.72 -10.15 -8.19
C ARG A 60 -2.79 -10.72 -9.26
N LYS A 61 -2.60 -9.98 -10.36
CA LYS A 61 -1.81 -10.45 -11.52
C LYS A 61 -0.34 -10.66 -11.12
N SER A 62 0.33 -11.61 -11.76
CA SER A 62 1.76 -11.88 -11.52
C SER A 62 2.65 -10.65 -11.76
N PHE A 63 2.25 -9.77 -12.68
CA PHE A 63 2.96 -8.52 -12.95
C PHE A 63 2.83 -7.54 -11.77
N ASP A 64 1.62 -7.39 -11.23
CA ASP A 64 1.34 -6.55 -10.07
C ASP A 64 2.07 -7.09 -8.83
N TRP A 65 2.14 -8.40 -8.65
CA TRP A 65 2.98 -9.02 -7.62
C TRP A 65 4.44 -8.60 -7.69
N ARG A 66 4.98 -8.47 -8.90
CA ARG A 66 6.38 -8.12 -9.13
C ARG A 66 6.66 -6.62 -9.00
N TYR A 67 5.75 -5.77 -9.46
CA TYR A 67 6.02 -4.33 -9.64
C TYR A 67 5.16 -3.40 -8.78
N GLY A 68 4.06 -3.88 -8.21
CA GLY A 68 3.23 -3.08 -7.31
C GLY A 68 2.38 -2.00 -7.98
N GLU A 69 2.20 -2.04 -9.31
CA GLU A 69 1.52 -0.99 -10.08
C GLU A 69 0.02 -0.87 -9.79
N ASP A 70 -0.58 -1.89 -9.21
CA ASP A 70 -1.96 -1.86 -8.72
C ASP A 70 -2.08 -1.11 -7.38
N VAL A 71 -1.01 -1.04 -6.57
CA VAL A 71 -0.99 -0.39 -5.24
C VAL A 71 -0.37 1.01 -5.26
N PHE A 72 0.67 1.22 -6.08
CA PHE A 72 1.46 2.44 -6.10
C PHE A 72 1.50 3.09 -7.49
N GLU A 73 1.47 4.42 -7.52
CA GLU A 73 1.75 5.20 -8.71
C GLU A 73 3.21 5.02 -9.16
N VAL A 74 3.42 4.98 -10.48
CA VAL A 74 4.76 4.93 -11.09
C VAL A 74 5.43 6.30 -10.96
N GLU A 75 6.74 6.34 -10.74
CA GLU A 75 7.50 7.59 -10.52
C GLU A 75 7.32 8.65 -11.63
N ASN A 76 6.95 8.24 -12.85
CA ASN A 76 6.72 9.13 -13.98
C ASN A 76 5.49 10.06 -13.84
N ASN A 77 4.62 9.84 -12.85
CA ASN A 77 3.41 10.66 -12.60
C ASN A 77 3.59 11.70 -11.48
N VAL A 78 4.79 11.85 -10.91
CA VAL A 78 5.10 12.87 -9.90
C VAL A 78 5.98 13.94 -10.55
N ALA A 79 5.37 14.72 -11.45
CA ALA A 79 5.98 15.92 -12.04
C ALA A 79 5.50 17.18 -11.30
#